data_AF-A0A6M4P5X6-F1
#
_entry.id   AF-A0A6M4P5X6-F1
#
_cell.length_a   1.000
_cell.length_b   1.000
_cell.length_c   1.000
_cell.angle_alpha   90.00
_cell.angle_beta   90.00
_cell.angle_gamma   90.00
#
_symmetry.space_group_name_H-M   'P 1'
#
loop_
_entity.id
_entity.type
_entity.pdbx_description
1 polymer ?
#
loop_
_entity_poly.entity_id
_entity_poly.type
_entity_poly.pdbx_seq_one_letter_code
_entity_poly.pdbx_strand_id
1 'polypeptide(L)'
;MEKLTKIMKSDFKELHTSRKIERAKEFSKLTGMHVNHNEYPEYFFGDPEAKLVIVHLQPKKEANKADLYEGDFKYSDFEEYYHFYRNFGKLTPRVGDPKFDRNQISFIRPFNVIAFDDSKDNSRNLERVIDEKLQLQLMPFGSSKFPTPLIKATASKTDLLKPYVDMLLDTICEQDRDYIIFCGNIFETVLKDYILQEGGKKHQIDYKFYLPKDDGTTAKNKSRFSKIVLDFNGHKIPAGIAQTYHQQGLNMKEYGKKCCEIYDQA
;
A
#
# COMPACT_ATOMS: atom_id res chain seq x y z
N MET A 1 12.02 -8.26 7.89
CA MET A 1 11.67 -6.82 7.86
C MET A 1 12.66 -6.03 8.70
N GLU A 2 13.95 -6.28 8.57
CA GLU A 2 14.93 -5.75 9.52
C GLU A 2 15.04 -4.22 9.42
N LYS A 3 15.23 -3.72 8.20
CA LYS A 3 15.36 -2.27 7.95
C LYS A 3 14.08 -1.52 8.30
N LEU A 4 12.93 -2.05 7.87
CA LEU A 4 11.63 -1.48 8.18
C LEU A 4 11.40 -1.45 9.70
N THR A 5 11.57 -2.57 10.40
CA THR A 5 11.40 -2.65 11.86
C THR A 5 12.34 -1.69 12.60
N LYS A 6 13.58 -1.49 12.15
CA LYS A 6 14.50 -0.51 12.75
C LYS A 6 13.95 0.91 12.67
N ILE A 7 13.42 1.28 11.50
CA ILE A 7 12.80 2.60 11.29
C ILE A 7 11.54 2.73 12.15
N MET A 8 10.68 1.71 12.17
CA MET A 8 9.48 1.68 13.01
C MET A 8 9.81 1.87 14.50
N LYS A 9 10.84 1.19 15.01
CA LYS A 9 11.31 1.33 16.40
C LYS A 9 11.78 2.76 16.70
N SER A 10 12.45 3.40 15.74
CA SER A 10 12.89 4.80 15.86
C SER A 10 11.70 5.75 15.98
N ASP A 11 10.76 5.68 15.03
CA ASP A 11 9.58 6.55 15.02
C ASP A 11 8.68 6.31 16.25
N PHE A 12 8.51 5.05 16.66
CA PHE A 12 7.77 4.69 17.86
C PHE A 12 8.39 5.32 19.12
N LYS A 13 9.71 5.15 19.29
CA LYS A 13 10.44 5.74 20.42
C LYS A 13 10.36 7.26 20.41
N GLU A 14 10.47 7.87 19.23
CA GLU A 14 10.38 9.32 19.07
C GLU A 14 9.01 9.85 19.47
N LEU A 15 7.93 9.18 19.04
CA LEU A 15 6.56 9.50 19.44
C LEU A 15 6.39 9.38 20.96
N HIS A 16 6.92 8.33 21.59
CA HIS A 16 6.80 8.13 23.03
C HIS A 16 7.61 9.15 23.85
N THR A 17 8.73 9.63 23.31
CA THR A 17 9.63 10.54 24.03
C THR A 17 9.23 12.01 23.83
N SER A 18 8.90 12.39 22.59
CA SER A 18 8.68 13.78 22.19
C SER A 18 7.22 14.09 21.87
N ARG A 19 6.33 13.09 21.89
CA ARG A 19 4.93 13.16 21.47
C ARG A 19 4.74 13.56 20.01
N LYS A 20 5.77 13.41 19.17
CA LYS A 20 5.76 13.67 17.74
C LYS A 20 6.85 12.88 17.02
N ILE A 21 6.80 12.88 15.69
CA ILE A 21 7.78 12.24 14.80
C ILE A 21 8.37 13.31 13.90
N GLU A 22 9.65 13.65 14.07
CA GLU A 22 10.27 14.76 13.34
C GLU A 22 10.36 14.48 11.85
N ARG A 23 10.55 13.21 11.43
CA ARG A 23 10.53 12.86 10.00
C ARG A 23 9.20 13.19 9.34
N ALA A 24 8.07 13.04 10.04
CA ALA A 24 6.75 13.43 9.52
C ALA A 24 6.61 14.96 9.41
N LYS A 25 7.19 15.72 10.35
CA LYS A 25 7.22 17.19 10.30
C LYS A 25 8.09 17.70 9.17
N GLU A 26 9.28 17.14 9.02
CA GLU A 26 10.19 17.46 7.92
C GLU A 26 9.52 17.14 6.58
N PHE A 27 8.89 15.98 6.48
CA PHE A 27 8.13 15.61 5.30
C PHE A 27 7.02 16.63 4.99
N SER A 28 6.24 17.04 6.00
CA SER A 28 5.21 18.07 5.83
C SER A 28 5.80 19.39 5.34
N LYS A 29 6.92 19.82 5.92
CA LYS A 29 7.61 21.06 5.56
C LYS A 29 8.12 21.04 4.12
N LEU A 30 8.72 19.93 3.69
CA LEU A 30 9.31 19.80 2.35
C LEU A 30 8.25 19.71 1.25
N THR A 31 7.05 19.24 1.58
CA THR A 31 5.99 18.96 0.59
C THR A 31 4.85 19.95 0.62
N GLY A 32 4.72 20.73 1.70
CA GLY A 32 3.53 21.53 1.99
C GLY A 32 2.29 20.68 2.27
N MET A 33 2.42 19.35 2.36
CA MET A 33 1.34 18.44 2.72
C MET A 33 1.25 18.34 4.23
N HIS A 34 0.05 18.36 4.78
CA HIS A 34 -0.13 17.94 6.17
C HIS A 34 -0.10 16.41 6.27
N VAL A 35 0.83 15.89 7.06
CA VAL A 35 0.79 14.52 7.58
C VAL A 35 0.72 14.57 9.11
N ASN A 36 0.02 13.59 9.70
CA ASN A 36 -0.11 13.48 11.15
C ASN A 36 1.25 13.06 11.73
N HIS A 37 2.00 14.03 12.27
CA HIS A 37 3.28 13.78 12.94
C HIS A 37 3.11 13.36 14.40
N ASN A 38 1.90 13.45 14.93
CA ASN A 38 1.55 13.23 16.33
C ASN A 38 0.67 11.99 16.51
N GLU A 39 0.76 11.02 15.60
CA GLU A 39 0.02 9.75 15.65
C GLU A 39 0.96 8.59 15.38
N TYR A 40 0.53 7.38 15.76
CA TYR A 40 1.26 6.17 15.41
C TYR A 40 1.32 6.00 13.89
N PRO A 41 2.53 5.82 13.33
CA PRO A 41 2.70 5.59 11.90
C PRO A 41 2.16 4.19 11.55
N GLU A 42 1.53 4.03 10.40
CA GLU A 42 0.96 2.76 9.95
C GLU A 42 1.75 2.26 8.74
N TYR A 43 2.91 1.67 9.03
CA TYR A 43 3.83 1.20 8.01
C TYR A 43 3.28 0.02 7.21
N PHE A 44 2.65 -0.91 7.91
CA PHE A 44 2.10 -2.10 7.29
C PHE A 44 0.87 -2.60 8.03
N PHE A 45 0.16 -3.53 7.40
CA PHE A 45 -0.89 -4.36 7.99
C PHE A 45 -0.73 -5.80 7.50
N GLY A 46 -1.01 -6.74 8.38
CA GLY A 46 -1.02 -8.17 8.08
C GLY A 46 0.34 -8.85 8.15
N ASP A 47 0.52 -9.94 7.41
CA ASP A 47 1.65 -10.84 7.60
C ASP A 47 2.90 -10.46 6.78
N PRO A 48 4.04 -10.16 7.44
CA PRO A 48 5.32 -9.88 6.79
C PRO A 48 5.82 -10.96 5.82
N GLU A 49 5.42 -12.21 6.04
CA GLU A 49 5.83 -13.39 5.28
C GLU A 49 4.86 -13.74 4.14
N ALA A 50 3.78 -12.98 3.96
CA ALA A 50 2.73 -13.28 2.98
C ALA A 50 3.24 -13.34 1.53
N LYS A 51 2.66 -14.24 0.73
CA LYS A 51 2.96 -14.38 -0.70
C LYS A 51 2.41 -13.26 -1.58
N LEU A 52 1.37 -12.57 -1.11
CA LEU A 52 0.81 -11.39 -1.76
C LEU A 52 1.19 -10.12 -0.99
N VAL A 53 1.80 -9.19 -1.70
CA VAL A 53 2.06 -7.83 -1.21
C VAL A 53 1.19 -6.84 -1.98
N ILE A 54 0.48 -5.97 -1.26
CA ILE A 54 -0.14 -4.79 -1.84
C ILE A 54 0.48 -3.53 -1.26
N VAL A 55 0.71 -2.53 -2.12
CA VAL A 55 1.33 -1.26 -1.73
C VAL A 55 0.35 -0.14 -1.96
N HIS A 56 -0.01 0.56 -0.89
CA HIS A 56 -0.83 1.76 -0.90
C HIS A 56 0.02 3.01 -0.69
N LEU A 57 -0.57 4.18 -0.91
CA LEU A 57 0.16 5.45 -0.81
C LEU A 57 0.40 5.87 0.63
N GLN A 58 -0.68 5.97 1.41
CA GLN A 58 -0.62 6.30 2.82
C GLN A 58 -1.96 5.97 3.49
N PRO A 59 -1.98 5.88 4.82
CA PRO A 59 -3.21 5.79 5.57
C PRO A 59 -4.09 7.02 5.38
N LYS A 60 -5.35 6.81 5.01
CA LYS A 60 -6.32 7.89 4.86
C LYS A 60 -6.91 8.25 6.23
N LYS A 61 -6.42 9.34 6.82
CA LYS A 61 -6.86 9.85 8.13
C LYS A 61 -7.25 11.31 8.07
N GLU A 62 -8.08 11.75 8.99
CA GLU A 62 -8.34 13.18 9.17
C GLU A 62 -7.05 13.90 9.62
N ALA A 63 -6.93 15.17 9.25
CA ALA A 63 -5.79 15.99 9.60
C ALA A 63 -5.81 16.28 11.10
N ASN A 64 -4.85 15.73 11.84
CA ASN A 64 -4.69 15.99 13.25
C ASN A 64 -3.94 17.31 13.45
N LYS A 65 -4.65 18.33 13.93
CA LYS A 65 -4.11 19.69 14.07
C LYS A 65 -3.38 19.93 15.39
N ALA A 66 -3.37 18.97 16.32
CA ALA A 66 -2.63 19.12 17.56
C ALA A 66 -1.12 19.14 17.28
N ASP A 67 -0.36 19.91 18.07
CA ASP A 67 1.10 19.97 17.92
C ASP A 67 1.78 18.69 18.43
N LEU A 68 1.17 18.05 19.42
CA LEU A 68 1.68 16.86 20.12
C LEU A 68 0.60 15.76 20.16
N TYR A 69 1.03 14.55 20.45
CA TYR A 69 0.16 13.42 20.75
C TYR A 69 -0.62 13.71 22.04
N GLU A 70 -1.94 13.58 21.96
CA GLU A 70 -2.88 13.87 23.05
C GLU A 70 -3.27 12.60 23.82
N GLY A 71 -3.46 12.73 25.14
CA GLY A 71 -3.87 11.64 26.01
C GLY A 71 -2.75 10.63 26.33
N ASP A 72 -3.19 9.44 26.73
CA ASP A 72 -2.34 8.30 27.05
C ASP A 72 -1.93 7.55 25.79
N PHE A 73 -0.73 6.97 25.81
CA PHE A 73 -0.22 6.20 24.69
C PHE A 73 -1.07 4.94 24.49
N LYS A 74 -1.54 4.75 23.25
CA LYS A 74 -2.34 3.57 22.86
C LYS A 74 -1.62 2.24 23.10
N TYR A 75 -0.31 2.21 22.93
CA TYR A 75 0.52 1.02 23.12
C TYR A 75 1.52 1.30 24.23
N SER A 76 1.81 0.28 25.04
CA SER A 76 2.79 0.37 26.12
C SER A 76 4.23 0.27 25.61
N ASP A 77 4.46 -0.58 24.61
CA ASP A 77 5.76 -0.81 23.98
C ASP A 77 5.67 -1.10 22.48
N PHE A 78 6.84 -1.26 21.85
CA PHE A 78 6.94 -1.48 20.41
C PHE A 78 6.36 -2.83 19.98
N GLU A 79 6.49 -3.87 20.81
CA GLU A 79 6.06 -5.22 20.45
C GLU A 79 4.53 -5.29 20.43
N GLU A 80 3.85 -4.58 21.35
CA GLU A 80 2.40 -4.41 21.32
C GLU A 80 1.95 -3.65 20.05
N TYR A 81 2.61 -2.54 19.73
CA TYR A 81 2.36 -1.78 18.49
C TYR A 81 2.55 -2.67 17.25
N TYR A 82 3.63 -3.42 17.17
CA TYR A 82 3.94 -4.30 16.03
C TYR A 82 2.93 -5.46 15.94
N HIS A 83 2.60 -6.09 17.07
CA HIS A 83 1.61 -7.16 17.13
C HIS A 83 0.24 -6.69 16.68
N PHE A 84 -0.16 -5.46 17.06
CA PHE A 84 -1.42 -4.87 16.65
C PHE A 84 -1.54 -4.76 15.12
N TYR A 85 -0.54 -4.18 14.45
CA TYR A 85 -0.58 -4.01 12.99
C TYR A 85 -0.40 -5.33 12.22
N ARG A 86 0.33 -6.31 12.79
CA ARG A 86 0.43 -7.66 12.22
C ARG A 86 -0.88 -8.43 12.26
N ASN A 87 -1.71 -8.23 13.29
CA ASN A 87 -2.96 -8.95 13.50
C ASN A 87 -4.16 -7.99 13.45
N PHE A 88 -4.08 -6.97 12.58
CA PHE A 88 -5.05 -5.88 12.56
C PHE A 88 -6.46 -6.40 12.27
N GLY A 89 -6.63 -7.27 11.29
CA GLY A 89 -7.93 -7.84 10.92
C GLY A 89 -8.62 -8.51 12.09
N LYS A 90 -7.88 -9.36 12.80
CA LYS A 90 -8.35 -10.09 13.98
C LYS A 90 -8.63 -9.17 15.19
N LEU A 91 -7.76 -8.19 15.43
CA LEU A 91 -7.85 -7.29 16.59
C LEU A 91 -8.83 -6.14 16.37
N THR A 92 -9.16 -5.84 15.12
CA THR A 92 -10.15 -4.82 14.76
C THR A 92 -11.21 -5.37 13.80
N PRO A 93 -12.02 -6.37 14.22
CA PRO A 93 -12.96 -7.07 13.34
C PRO A 93 -14.11 -6.19 12.81
N ARG A 94 -14.14 -4.89 13.15
CA ARG A 94 -15.17 -3.91 12.80
C ARG A 94 -14.64 -2.50 12.52
N VAL A 95 -13.32 -2.28 12.46
CA VAL A 95 -12.75 -0.95 12.21
C VAL A 95 -12.31 -0.86 10.74
N GLY A 96 -13.22 -0.37 9.91
CA GLY A 96 -13.03 -0.17 8.48
C GLY A 96 -14.31 0.34 7.82
N ASP A 97 -14.21 0.90 6.61
CA ASP A 97 -15.39 1.10 5.76
C ASP A 97 -15.75 -0.28 5.18
N PRO A 98 -16.90 -0.88 5.55
CA PRO A 98 -17.27 -2.21 5.07
C PRO A 98 -17.28 -2.33 3.55
N LYS A 99 -17.41 -1.22 2.81
CA LYS A 99 -17.30 -1.20 1.35
C LYS A 99 -15.84 -1.30 0.87
N PHE A 100 -14.91 -0.62 1.53
CA PHE A 100 -13.49 -0.68 1.19
C PHE A 100 -12.93 -2.09 1.40
N ASP A 101 -13.26 -2.71 2.53
CA ASP A 101 -12.74 -4.04 2.84
C ASP A 101 -13.35 -5.12 1.93
N ARG A 102 -14.64 -5.00 1.57
CA ARG A 102 -15.26 -5.86 0.54
C ARG A 102 -14.63 -5.69 -0.83
N ASN A 103 -14.22 -4.47 -1.17
CA ASN A 103 -13.51 -4.20 -2.41
C ASN A 103 -12.13 -4.85 -2.42
N GLN A 104 -11.42 -4.86 -1.28
CA GLN A 104 -10.16 -5.61 -1.15
C GLN A 104 -10.38 -7.11 -1.36
N ILE A 105 -11.38 -7.72 -0.70
CA ILE A 105 -11.71 -9.14 -0.88
C ILE A 105 -11.98 -9.43 -2.36
N SER A 106 -12.82 -8.60 -2.99
CA SER A 106 -13.20 -8.77 -4.40
C SER A 106 -12.01 -8.68 -5.35
N PHE A 107 -11.09 -7.74 -5.09
CA PHE A 107 -9.88 -7.56 -5.87
C PHE A 107 -8.88 -8.71 -5.69
N ILE A 108 -8.70 -9.19 -4.45
CA ILE A 108 -7.65 -10.16 -4.09
C ILE A 108 -8.07 -11.61 -4.34
N ARG A 109 -9.36 -11.94 -4.21
CA ARG A 109 -9.88 -13.31 -4.38
C ARG A 109 -9.38 -14.01 -5.67
N PRO A 110 -9.30 -13.35 -6.84
CA PRO A 110 -8.80 -13.97 -8.07
C PRO A 110 -7.33 -14.40 -8.04
N PHE A 111 -6.50 -13.81 -7.19
CA PHE A 111 -5.08 -14.18 -7.05
C PHE A 111 -4.88 -15.53 -6.36
N ASN A 112 -5.91 -16.06 -5.70
CA ASN A 112 -5.94 -17.40 -5.12
C ASN A 112 -4.81 -17.74 -4.13
N VAL A 113 -4.23 -16.72 -3.48
CA VAL A 113 -3.21 -16.85 -2.43
C VAL A 113 -3.79 -16.88 -1.01
N ILE A 114 -5.02 -16.40 -0.83
CA ILE A 114 -5.74 -16.37 0.45
C ILE A 114 -6.92 -17.32 0.32
N ALA A 115 -7.08 -18.21 1.29
CA ALA A 115 -8.15 -19.20 1.31
C ALA A 115 -9.45 -18.57 1.82
N PHE A 116 -10.13 -17.80 0.96
CA PHE A 116 -11.44 -17.24 1.27
C PHE A 116 -12.50 -18.34 1.38
N ASP A 117 -13.42 -18.18 2.34
CA ASP A 117 -14.60 -19.02 2.43
C ASP A 117 -15.74 -18.48 1.52
N ASP A 118 -16.67 -19.36 1.17
CA ASP A 118 -17.89 -19.02 0.44
C ASP A 118 -19.08 -18.76 1.39
N SER A 119 -18.79 -18.50 2.66
CA SER A 119 -19.83 -18.24 3.65
C SER A 119 -20.50 -16.88 3.41
N LYS A 120 -21.76 -16.76 3.84
CA LYS A 120 -22.47 -15.46 3.80
C LYS A 120 -21.93 -14.47 4.84
N ASP A 121 -21.22 -14.96 5.86
CA ASP A 121 -20.58 -14.13 6.88
C ASP A 121 -19.18 -13.73 6.43
N ASN A 122 -19.07 -12.50 5.92
CA ASN A 122 -17.79 -11.99 5.44
C ASN A 122 -16.81 -11.67 6.58
N SER A 123 -17.19 -11.74 7.86
CA SER A 123 -16.32 -11.33 8.98
C SER A 123 -14.98 -12.07 8.96
N ARG A 124 -14.99 -13.38 8.70
CA ARG A 124 -13.77 -14.18 8.60
C ARG A 124 -12.95 -13.84 7.35
N ASN A 125 -13.59 -13.63 6.21
CA ASN A 125 -12.91 -13.20 5.00
C ASN A 125 -12.30 -11.79 5.13
N LEU A 126 -12.89 -10.92 5.95
CA LEU A 126 -12.36 -9.59 6.28
C LEU A 126 -11.10 -9.69 7.16
N GLU A 127 -11.11 -10.56 8.17
CA GLU A 127 -9.89 -10.87 8.95
C GLU A 127 -8.80 -11.40 8.02
N ARG A 128 -9.10 -12.42 7.22
CA ARG A 128 -8.15 -13.05 6.29
C ARG A 128 -7.59 -12.10 5.26
N VAL A 129 -8.43 -11.29 4.62
CA VAL A 129 -7.94 -10.36 3.60
C VAL A 129 -6.95 -9.38 4.20
N ILE A 130 -7.10 -9.01 5.47
CA ILE A 130 -6.18 -8.10 6.14
C ILE A 130 -4.91 -8.83 6.58
N ASP A 131 -5.06 -9.94 7.31
CA ASP A 131 -3.96 -10.56 8.05
C ASP A 131 -3.14 -11.55 7.20
N GLU A 132 -3.72 -12.19 6.17
CA GLU A 132 -3.01 -13.17 5.30
C GLU A 132 -2.30 -12.52 4.09
N LYS A 133 -2.27 -11.19 4.03
CA LYS A 133 -1.46 -10.43 3.05
C LYS A 133 -0.52 -9.48 3.74
N LEU A 134 0.51 -9.03 3.03
CA LEU A 134 1.29 -7.87 3.43
C LEU A 134 0.74 -6.63 2.74
N GLN A 135 0.14 -5.71 3.50
CA GLN A 135 -0.19 -4.38 3.00
C GLN A 135 0.87 -3.40 3.47
N LEU A 136 1.61 -2.78 2.55
CA LEU A 136 2.58 -1.72 2.86
C LEU A 136 2.02 -0.34 2.50
N GLN A 137 2.47 0.69 3.23
CA GLN A 137 2.22 2.09 2.89
C GLN A 137 3.51 2.74 2.41
N LEU A 138 3.48 3.39 1.24
CA LEU A 138 4.60 4.21 0.75
C LEU A 138 4.97 5.26 1.80
N MET A 139 3.99 5.91 2.40
CA MET A 139 4.21 6.79 3.54
C MET A 139 3.36 6.33 4.72
N PRO A 140 3.96 6.09 5.88
CA PRO A 140 3.22 5.52 7.00
C PRO A 140 2.41 6.57 7.78
N PHE A 141 2.55 7.85 7.45
CA PHE A 141 1.91 8.94 8.19
C PHE A 141 0.51 9.21 7.66
N GLY A 142 -0.46 9.29 8.56
CA GLY A 142 -1.86 9.55 8.21
C GLY A 142 -2.03 10.90 7.52
N SER A 143 -2.86 10.94 6.47
CA SER A 143 -3.28 12.19 5.85
C SER A 143 -4.60 12.06 5.10
N SER A 144 -5.30 13.18 4.97
CA SER A 144 -6.63 13.22 4.36
C SER A 144 -6.60 13.11 2.83
N LYS A 145 -5.48 13.50 2.21
CA LYS A 145 -5.30 13.57 0.75
C LYS A 145 -3.85 13.29 0.37
N PHE A 146 -3.62 12.71 -0.80
CA PHE A 146 -2.30 12.69 -1.43
C PHE A 146 -2.21 13.83 -2.45
N PRO A 147 -1.49 14.93 -2.19
CA PRO A 147 -1.64 16.15 -2.98
C PRO A 147 -0.63 16.24 -4.14
N THR A 148 -0.98 17.05 -5.14
CA THR A 148 -0.16 17.36 -6.33
C THR A 148 1.30 17.75 -6.06
N PRO A 149 1.66 18.47 -4.97
CA PRO A 149 3.06 18.74 -4.65
C PRO A 149 3.92 17.49 -4.48
N LEU A 150 3.37 16.38 -3.96
CA LEU A 150 4.10 15.11 -3.92
C LEU A 150 4.41 14.58 -5.30
N ILE A 151 3.41 14.62 -6.19
CA ILE A 151 3.60 14.22 -7.59
C ILE A 151 4.71 15.07 -8.24
N LYS A 152 4.75 16.38 -7.94
CA LYS A 152 5.82 17.27 -8.41
C LYS A 152 7.17 16.93 -7.79
N ALA A 153 7.23 16.59 -6.50
CA ALA A 153 8.46 16.16 -5.83
C ALA A 153 9.01 14.84 -6.41
N THR A 154 8.13 13.91 -6.80
CA THR A 154 8.51 12.68 -7.51
C THR A 154 8.93 12.95 -8.96
N ALA A 155 8.30 13.93 -9.61
CA ALA A 155 8.63 14.31 -10.98
C ALA A 155 9.93 15.14 -11.06
N SER A 156 10.21 15.95 -10.04
CA SER A 156 11.47 16.67 -9.86
C SER A 156 12.57 15.75 -9.32
N LYS A 157 13.81 16.23 -9.31
CA LYS A 157 14.98 15.47 -8.82
C LYS A 157 15.18 15.57 -7.30
N THR A 158 14.14 15.84 -6.50
CA THR A 158 14.32 16.04 -5.05
C THR A 158 14.49 14.73 -4.28
N ASP A 159 14.34 13.57 -4.94
CA ASP A 159 14.47 12.21 -4.39
C ASP A 159 13.75 12.01 -3.04
N LEU A 160 12.72 12.83 -2.78
CA LEU A 160 12.11 12.92 -1.46
C LEU A 160 11.40 11.63 -1.06
N LEU A 161 10.79 10.95 -2.03
CA LEU A 161 10.15 9.65 -1.82
C LEU A 161 11.15 8.49 -1.91
N LYS A 162 12.39 8.73 -2.36
CA LYS A 162 13.37 7.66 -2.59
C LYS A 162 13.62 6.83 -1.33
N PRO A 163 13.83 7.40 -0.12
CA PRO A 163 14.04 6.59 1.09
C PRO A 163 12.85 5.70 1.44
N TYR A 164 11.63 6.14 1.10
CA TYR A 164 10.41 5.38 1.34
C TYR A 164 10.26 4.24 0.33
N VAL A 165 10.54 4.50 -0.95
CA VAL A 165 10.54 3.47 -1.99
C VAL A 165 11.62 2.42 -1.72
N ASP A 166 12.85 2.83 -1.41
CA ASP A 166 13.95 1.92 -1.07
C ASP A 166 13.57 1.00 0.11
N MET A 167 12.95 1.57 1.14
CA MET A 167 12.48 0.81 2.31
C MET A 167 11.38 -0.20 1.93
N LEU A 168 10.43 0.17 1.09
CA LEU A 168 9.40 -0.74 0.59
C LEU A 168 10.03 -1.89 -0.21
N LEU A 169 10.91 -1.60 -1.16
CA LEU A 169 11.53 -2.60 -2.02
C LEU A 169 12.44 -3.54 -1.23
N ASP A 170 13.23 -3.02 -0.27
CA ASP A 170 13.98 -3.86 0.67
C ASP A 170 13.04 -4.83 1.40
N THR A 171 11.91 -4.33 1.93
CA THR A 171 10.91 -5.15 2.65
C THR A 171 10.27 -6.21 1.76
N ILE A 172 9.98 -5.86 0.50
CA ILE A 172 9.43 -6.78 -0.49
C ILE A 172 10.41 -7.91 -0.77
N CYS A 173 11.70 -7.60 -0.95
CA CYS A 173 12.76 -8.54 -1.31
C CYS A 173 13.17 -9.53 -0.21
N GLU A 174 12.79 -9.30 1.04
CA GLU A 174 13.15 -10.19 2.15
C GLU A 174 12.46 -11.56 2.12
N GLN A 175 11.43 -11.73 1.30
CA GLN A 175 10.70 -12.98 1.15
C GLN A 175 10.34 -13.18 -0.31
N ASP A 176 10.25 -14.43 -0.74
CA ASP A 176 9.73 -14.76 -2.06
C ASP A 176 8.22 -14.47 -2.10
N ARG A 177 7.81 -13.60 -3.03
CA ARG A 177 6.42 -13.17 -3.24
C ARG A 177 5.90 -13.73 -4.57
N ASP A 178 4.66 -14.19 -4.57
CA ASP A 178 3.98 -14.63 -5.79
C ASP A 178 3.44 -13.39 -6.53
N TYR A 179 2.92 -12.41 -5.78
CA TYR A 179 2.30 -11.21 -6.32
C TYR A 179 2.71 -9.95 -5.56
N ILE A 180 3.12 -8.93 -6.31
CA ILE A 180 3.42 -7.59 -5.77
C ILE A 180 2.62 -6.56 -6.55
N ILE A 181 1.64 -5.92 -5.91
CA ILE A 181 0.70 -5.01 -6.56
C ILE A 181 0.78 -3.61 -5.94
N PHE A 182 1.17 -2.63 -6.75
CA PHE A 182 1.15 -1.22 -6.40
C PHE A 182 -0.21 -0.61 -6.76
N CYS A 183 -0.97 -0.20 -5.75
CA CYS A 183 -2.34 0.27 -5.89
C CYS A 183 -2.36 1.77 -6.21
N GLY A 184 -2.61 2.13 -7.47
CA GLY A 184 -2.82 3.51 -7.92
C GLY A 184 -1.86 3.98 -9.01
N ASN A 185 -2.35 4.87 -9.87
CA ASN A 185 -1.63 5.37 -11.04
C ASN A 185 -0.33 6.15 -10.72
N ILE A 186 -0.26 6.77 -9.54
CA ILE A 186 0.91 7.52 -9.12
C ILE A 186 2.18 6.66 -9.00
N PHE A 187 2.05 5.35 -8.82
CA PHE A 187 3.20 4.46 -8.79
C PHE A 187 3.93 4.37 -10.13
N GLU A 188 3.30 4.73 -11.26
CA GLU A 188 3.99 4.91 -12.55
C GLU A 188 5.11 5.97 -12.43
N THR A 189 4.83 7.05 -11.71
CA THR A 189 5.80 8.14 -11.50
C THR A 189 6.79 7.78 -10.39
N VAL A 190 6.31 7.19 -9.29
CA VAL A 190 7.15 6.85 -8.12
C VAL A 190 8.20 5.79 -8.44
N LEU A 191 7.84 4.80 -9.27
CA LEU A 191 8.73 3.68 -9.60
C LEU A 191 9.52 3.90 -10.89
N LYS A 192 9.36 5.05 -11.56
CA LYS A 192 9.89 5.29 -12.92
C LYS A 192 11.38 4.98 -13.10
N ASP A 193 12.17 5.23 -12.05
CA ASP A 193 13.63 5.08 -12.01
C ASP A 193 14.07 3.70 -11.48
N TYR A 194 13.14 2.94 -10.90
CA TYR A 194 13.34 1.56 -10.45
C TYR A 194 12.95 0.54 -11.51
N ILE A 195 12.17 0.94 -12.53
CA ILE A 195 11.79 0.04 -13.61
C ILE A 195 13.04 -0.31 -14.42
N LEU A 196 13.33 -1.62 -14.48
CA LEU A 196 14.45 -2.20 -15.19
C LEU A 196 14.50 -1.70 -16.64
N GLN A 197 15.71 -1.31 -17.07
CA GLN A 197 15.99 -0.91 -18.44
C GLN A 197 17.08 -1.82 -19.02
N GLU A 198 16.74 -2.61 -20.04
CA GLU A 198 17.70 -3.41 -20.79
C GLU A 198 17.66 -3.00 -22.27
N GLY A 199 18.83 -2.71 -22.86
CA GLY A 199 18.92 -2.29 -24.26
C GLY A 199 18.14 -1.01 -24.60
N GLY A 200 17.99 -0.10 -23.63
CA GLY A 200 17.23 1.15 -23.79
C GLY A 200 15.70 0.98 -23.75
N LYS A 201 15.20 -0.22 -23.44
CA LYS A 201 13.76 -0.49 -23.29
C LYS A 201 13.41 -0.69 -21.82
N LYS A 202 12.33 -0.03 -21.38
CA LYS A 202 11.75 -0.26 -20.06
C LYS A 202 11.03 -1.60 -20.05
N HIS A 203 11.24 -2.38 -19.00
CA HIS A 203 10.47 -3.59 -18.72
C HIS A 203 9.12 -3.19 -18.11
N GLN A 204 8.28 -2.56 -18.92
CA GLN A 204 6.93 -2.13 -18.58
C GLN A 204 6.01 -2.38 -19.78
N ILE A 205 4.89 -3.07 -19.54
CA ILE A 205 3.84 -3.31 -20.52
C ILE A 205 2.53 -2.79 -19.95
N ASP A 206 1.91 -1.86 -20.67
CA ASP A 206 0.66 -1.22 -20.25
C ASP A 206 -0.56 -1.87 -20.93
N TYR A 207 -1.53 -2.24 -20.12
CA TYR A 207 -2.77 -2.86 -20.55
C TYR A 207 -3.94 -1.90 -20.32
N LYS A 208 -4.84 -1.84 -21.30
CA LYS A 208 -6.10 -1.09 -21.22
C LYS A 208 -7.25 -2.00 -21.59
N PHE A 209 -8.21 -2.16 -20.70
CA PHE A 209 -9.34 -3.06 -20.89
C PHE A 209 -10.63 -2.46 -20.37
N TYR A 210 -11.75 -2.89 -20.93
CA TYR A 210 -13.06 -2.53 -20.43
C TYR A 210 -13.54 -3.59 -19.43
N LEU A 211 -14.24 -3.13 -18.39
CA LEU A 211 -14.85 -4.02 -17.41
C LEU A 211 -16.35 -4.16 -17.68
N PRO A 212 -16.93 -5.34 -17.45
CA PRO A 212 -18.38 -5.48 -17.42
C PRO A 212 -18.94 -4.80 -16.16
N LYS A 213 -20.16 -4.29 -16.28
CA LYS A 213 -20.97 -3.80 -15.17
C LYS A 213 -21.96 -4.87 -14.74
N ASP A 214 -22.58 -4.65 -13.58
CA ASP A 214 -23.58 -5.56 -13.01
C ASP A 214 -24.82 -5.71 -13.90
N ASP A 215 -25.15 -4.70 -14.71
CA ASP A 215 -26.26 -4.72 -15.68
C ASP A 215 -25.93 -5.47 -16.98
N GLY A 216 -24.76 -6.12 -17.07
CA GLY A 216 -24.27 -6.81 -18.27
C GLY A 216 -23.71 -5.90 -19.35
N THR A 217 -23.83 -4.57 -19.20
CA THR A 217 -23.21 -3.61 -20.13
C THR A 217 -21.73 -3.44 -19.82
N THR A 218 -20.99 -2.79 -20.73
CA THR A 218 -19.57 -2.51 -20.57
C THR A 218 -19.35 -1.10 -20.00
N ALA A 219 -18.37 -0.94 -19.11
CA ALA A 219 -17.95 0.36 -18.61
C ALA A 219 -17.49 1.27 -19.76
N LYS A 220 -17.84 2.57 -19.70
CA LYS A 220 -17.43 3.53 -20.74
C LYS A 220 -15.93 3.84 -20.71
N ASN A 221 -15.34 3.85 -19.52
CA ASN A 221 -13.93 4.16 -19.32
C ASN A 221 -13.11 2.87 -19.29
N LYS A 222 -11.92 2.92 -19.90
CA LYS A 222 -10.96 1.82 -19.83
C LYS A 222 -10.30 1.79 -18.45
N SER A 223 -10.25 0.61 -17.86
CA SER A 223 -9.38 0.31 -16.73
C SER A 223 -7.95 0.08 -17.23
N ARG A 224 -6.97 0.29 -16.35
CA ARG A 224 -5.55 0.20 -16.65
C ARG A 224 -4.85 -0.72 -15.66
N PHE A 225 -3.90 -1.48 -16.17
CA PHE A 225 -2.93 -2.26 -15.39
C PHE A 225 -1.57 -2.22 -16.11
N SER A 226 -0.46 -2.17 -15.39
CA SER A 226 0.87 -2.35 -15.99
C SER A 226 1.62 -3.51 -15.35
N LYS A 227 2.20 -4.37 -16.17
CA LYS A 227 3.21 -5.34 -15.74
C LYS A 227 4.57 -4.67 -15.81
N ILE A 228 5.33 -4.71 -14.73
CA ILE A 228 6.67 -4.11 -14.65
C ILE A 228 7.68 -5.11 -14.09
N VAL A 229 8.96 -4.86 -14.35
CA VAL A 229 10.06 -5.46 -13.60
C VAL A 229 10.85 -4.33 -12.98
N LEU A 230 11.02 -4.35 -11.66
CA LEU A 230 11.90 -3.41 -10.96
C LEU A 230 13.29 -4.00 -10.83
N ASP A 231 14.31 -3.16 -10.89
CA ASP A 231 15.70 -3.47 -10.55
C ASP A 231 16.07 -2.74 -9.26
N PHE A 232 16.41 -3.52 -8.23
CA PHE A 232 16.72 -2.96 -6.92
C PHE A 232 17.68 -3.87 -6.15
N ASN A 233 18.84 -3.32 -5.77
CA ASN A 233 19.88 -4.04 -5.02
C ASN A 233 20.26 -5.42 -5.62
N GLY A 234 20.24 -5.53 -6.96
CA GLY A 234 20.54 -6.78 -7.67
C GLY A 234 19.35 -7.75 -7.79
N HIS A 235 18.20 -7.42 -7.20
CA HIS A 235 16.96 -8.17 -7.37
C HIS A 235 16.17 -7.66 -8.58
N LYS A 236 15.71 -8.59 -9.41
CA LYS A 236 14.65 -8.33 -10.40
C LYS A 236 13.31 -8.65 -9.76
N ILE A 237 12.45 -7.66 -9.61
CA ILE A 237 11.18 -7.77 -8.89
C ILE A 237 10.03 -7.65 -9.91
N PRO A 238 9.40 -8.76 -10.33
CA PRO A 238 8.16 -8.70 -11.09
C PRO A 238 7.07 -8.06 -10.24
N ALA A 239 6.35 -7.08 -10.80
CA ALA A 239 5.28 -6.41 -10.09
C ALA A 239 4.19 -5.90 -11.05
N GLY A 240 3.04 -5.55 -10.47
CA GLY A 240 1.91 -4.95 -11.13
C GLY A 240 1.64 -3.55 -10.62
N ILE A 241 1.32 -2.60 -11.50
CA ILE A 241 0.72 -1.32 -11.12
C ILE A 241 -0.77 -1.39 -11.45
N ALA A 242 -1.61 -1.39 -10.43
CA ALA A 242 -3.06 -1.35 -10.57
C ALA A 242 -3.55 0.11 -10.61
N GLN A 243 -3.39 0.78 -11.76
CA GLN A 243 -3.61 2.23 -11.85
C GLN A 243 -5.05 2.66 -11.55
N THR A 244 -6.02 1.81 -11.88
CA THR A 244 -7.46 2.11 -11.74
C THR A 244 -8.02 1.71 -10.37
N TYR A 245 -7.21 1.09 -9.51
CA TYR A 245 -7.65 0.53 -8.22
C TYR A 245 -8.49 1.48 -7.34
N HIS A 246 -8.14 2.77 -7.29
CA HIS A 246 -8.82 3.77 -6.45
C HIS A 246 -10.08 4.39 -7.08
N GLN A 247 -10.46 3.99 -8.30
CA GLN A 247 -11.61 4.57 -8.99
C GLN A 247 -12.91 4.17 -8.28
N GLN A 248 -13.74 5.17 -7.96
CA GLN A 248 -15.07 4.92 -7.38
C GLN A 248 -15.98 4.17 -8.37
N GLY A 249 -16.77 3.23 -7.84
CA GLY A 249 -17.71 2.44 -8.63
C GLY A 249 -17.06 1.41 -9.58
N LEU A 250 -15.77 1.12 -9.40
CA LEU A 250 -15.08 0.08 -10.15
C LEU A 250 -15.64 -1.30 -9.79
N ASN A 251 -15.91 -2.14 -10.78
CA ASN A 251 -16.18 -3.56 -10.55
C ASN A 251 -14.90 -4.26 -10.11
N MET A 252 -14.63 -4.24 -8.79
CA MET A 252 -13.37 -4.70 -8.21
C MET A 252 -13.10 -6.19 -8.44
N LYS A 253 -14.15 -7.01 -8.50
CA LYS A 253 -14.03 -8.44 -8.79
C LYS A 253 -13.45 -8.67 -10.18
N GLU A 254 -14.05 -8.05 -11.19
CA GLU A 254 -13.62 -8.22 -12.58
C GLU A 254 -12.29 -7.49 -12.85
N TYR A 255 -12.04 -6.38 -12.15
CA TYR A 255 -10.74 -5.71 -12.18
C TYR A 255 -9.63 -6.60 -11.61
N GLY A 256 -9.82 -7.19 -10.43
CA GLY A 256 -8.87 -8.11 -9.82
C GLY A 256 -8.58 -9.32 -10.70
N LYS A 257 -9.63 -9.92 -11.29
CA LYS A 257 -9.50 -11.04 -12.22
C LYS A 257 -8.63 -10.68 -13.43
N LYS A 258 -8.90 -9.53 -14.06
CA LYS A 258 -8.10 -9.06 -15.21
C LYS A 258 -6.66 -8.74 -14.82
N CYS A 259 -6.43 -8.15 -13.64
CA CYS A 259 -5.08 -7.87 -13.16
C CYS A 259 -4.28 -9.18 -12.94
N CYS A 260 -4.88 -10.19 -12.31
CA CYS A 260 -4.28 -11.51 -12.13
C CYS A 260 -3.96 -12.18 -13.47
N GLU A 261 -4.95 -12.26 -14.37
CA GLU A 261 -4.77 -12.81 -15.73
C GLU A 261 -3.63 -12.14 -16.50
N ILE A 262 -3.44 -10.83 -16.34
CA ILE A 262 -2.36 -10.08 -17.00
C ILE A 262 -1.02 -10.31 -16.30
N TYR A 263 -1.00 -10.37 -14.97
CA TYR A 263 0.22 -10.61 -14.19
C TYR A 263 0.84 -11.96 -14.55
N ASP A 264 0.00 -12.99 -14.68
CA ASP A 264 0.40 -14.38 -14.95
C ASP A 264 0.73 -14.66 -16.43
N GLN A 265 0.50 -13.71 -17.34
CA GLN A 265 0.93 -13.87 -18.74
C GLN A 265 2.45 -13.95 -18.82
N ALA A 266 2.98 -14.98 -19.49
CA ALA A 266 4.42 -15.15 -19.73
C ALA A 266 5.03 -13.96 -20.49
#